data_AF-A0A0J7YP51-F1
#
_entry.id   AF-A0A0J7YP51-F1
#
_cell.length_a   1.000
_cell.length_b   1.000
_cell.length_c   1.000
_cell.angle_alpha   90.00
_cell.angle_beta   90.00
_cell.angle_gamma   90.00
#
_symmetry.space_group_name_H-M   'P 1'
#
loop_
_entity.id
_entity.type
_entity.pdbx_description
1 polymer ?
#
loop_
_entity_poly.entity_id
_entity_poly.type
_entity_poly.pdbx_seq_one_letter_code
_entity_poly.pdbx_strand_id
1 'polypeptide(L)'
;IALSELTLDGRFRTDIVPHQTDIVSNIPVPCGNGSYCLEGSYPGLELPCQLGANCVSGDFRPEGPGIPPGSYSPSPTGAMQSLCPLGHFCPGRGNAVPIACPRGTYSDAFGLSFCKTCPRGYICPYAGMAQPIACAN
;
A
#
# COMPACT_ATOMS: atom_id res chain seq x y z
N ILE A 1 -18.77 -50.53 24.79
CA ILE A 1 -18.93 -51.51 23.67
C ILE A 1 -19.30 -50.71 22.43
N ALA A 2 -18.79 -51.11 21.25
CA ALA A 2 -18.72 -50.38 19.97
C ALA A 2 -17.49 -49.43 19.89
N LEU A 3 -16.28 -49.96 19.71
CA LEU A 3 -15.64 -50.51 18.49
C LEU A 3 -14.96 -49.42 17.65
N SER A 4 -13.62 -49.47 17.68
CA SER A 4 -12.71 -48.84 16.73
C SER A 4 -12.95 -49.36 15.32
N GLU A 5 -13.15 -48.49 14.34
CA GLU A 5 -13.03 -48.85 12.93
C GLU A 5 -11.79 -48.18 12.33
N LEU A 6 -10.70 -48.94 12.30
CA LEU A 6 -9.60 -48.73 11.38
C LEU A 6 -10.12 -49.03 9.96
N THR A 7 -10.15 -48.03 9.08
CA THR A 7 -10.21 -48.24 7.64
C THR A 7 -8.96 -47.68 6.95
N LEU A 8 -8.55 -48.41 5.92
CA LEU A 8 -7.19 -48.62 5.41
C LEU A 8 -6.68 -47.57 4.39
N ASP A 9 -7.20 -46.34 4.37
CA ASP A 9 -6.91 -45.39 3.27
C ASP A 9 -6.61 -43.94 3.71
N GLY A 10 -5.91 -43.76 4.84
CA GLY A 10 -4.99 -42.62 5.04
C GLY A 10 -5.47 -41.19 4.73
N ARG A 11 -6.77 -40.88 4.78
CA ARG A 11 -7.29 -39.51 4.64
C ARG A 11 -8.40 -39.23 5.64
N PHE A 12 -8.07 -38.44 6.66
CA PHE A 12 -9.06 -37.75 7.47
C PHE A 12 -9.60 -36.56 6.66
N ARG A 13 -10.85 -36.63 6.21
CA ARG A 13 -11.67 -35.43 5.99
C ARG A 13 -12.84 -35.50 6.95
N THR A 14 -12.71 -34.75 8.03
CA THR A 14 -13.86 -34.19 8.74
C THR A 14 -13.56 -32.71 8.89
N ASP A 15 -14.52 -31.93 8.45
CA ASP A 15 -14.53 -30.49 8.39
C ASP A 15 -14.20 -29.88 9.76
N ILE A 16 -12.98 -29.36 9.89
CA ILE A 16 -12.55 -28.56 11.04
C ILE A 16 -12.05 -27.25 10.47
N VAL A 17 -12.69 -26.17 10.91
CA VAL A 17 -12.32 -24.78 10.68
C VAL A 17 -10.80 -24.62 10.90
N PRO A 18 -10.00 -24.14 9.94
CA PRO A 18 -8.56 -24.05 10.11
C PRO A 18 -8.23 -22.79 10.91
N HIS A 19 -8.57 -22.79 12.19
CA HIS A 19 -8.19 -21.73 13.13
C HIS A 19 -7.63 -22.27 14.45
N GLN A 20 -7.24 -23.55 14.52
CA GLN A 20 -6.65 -24.11 15.73
C GLN A 20 -5.34 -24.87 15.44
N THR A 21 -4.24 -24.12 15.61
CA THR A 21 -2.94 -24.58 16.12
C THR A 21 -2.21 -25.71 15.37
N ASP A 22 -1.45 -25.36 14.33
CA ASP A 22 -0.35 -26.19 13.83
C ASP A 22 0.87 -26.12 14.79
N ILE A 23 0.79 -26.79 15.94
CA ILE A 23 1.88 -26.89 16.95
C ILE A 23 3.05 -27.78 16.48
N VAL A 24 3.04 -28.29 15.24
CA VAL A 24 4.12 -29.14 14.70
C VAL A 24 5.02 -28.39 13.71
N SER A 25 4.74 -27.12 13.41
CA SER A 25 5.55 -26.34 12.46
C SER A 25 6.03 -25.05 13.10
N ASN A 26 7.32 -24.98 13.42
CA ASN A 26 8.02 -23.80 13.95
C ASN A 26 8.15 -22.67 12.90
N ILE A 27 7.18 -22.59 11.98
CA ILE A 27 7.17 -21.69 10.83
C ILE A 27 6.27 -20.51 11.19
N PRO A 28 6.82 -19.29 11.28
CA PRO A 28 6.03 -18.09 11.49
C PRO A 28 4.99 -17.95 10.38
N VAL A 29 3.71 -17.85 10.75
CA VAL A 29 2.63 -17.58 9.80
C VAL A 29 2.60 -16.07 9.55
N PRO A 30 2.88 -15.59 8.32
CA PRO A 30 2.83 -14.17 8.03
C PRO A 30 1.38 -13.70 8.00
N CYS A 31 1.15 -12.46 8.42
CA CYS A 31 -0.19 -11.89 8.46
C CYS A 31 -0.71 -11.57 7.07
N GLY A 32 -2.02 -11.47 6.91
CA GLY A 32 -2.66 -11.19 5.63
C GLY A 32 -2.42 -9.75 5.15
N ASN A 33 -2.64 -9.49 3.86
CA ASN A 33 -2.57 -8.13 3.32
C ASN A 33 -3.55 -7.19 4.02
N GLY A 34 -3.13 -5.95 4.27
CA GLY A 34 -3.93 -4.93 4.97
C GLY A 34 -3.85 -4.98 6.50
N SER A 35 -3.16 -5.99 7.04
CA SER A 35 -2.92 -6.15 8.47
C SER A 35 -1.43 -6.23 8.78
N TYR A 36 -1.02 -5.75 9.95
CA TYR A 36 0.35 -5.90 10.45
C TYR A 36 0.37 -6.70 11.75
N CYS A 37 1.52 -7.30 12.04
CA CYS A 37 1.72 -8.13 13.22
C CYS A 37 2.98 -7.73 13.98
N LEU A 38 2.84 -7.54 15.29
CA LEU A 38 3.96 -7.24 16.15
C LEU A 38 4.86 -8.47 16.32
N GLU A 39 6.14 -8.25 16.66
CA GLU A 39 7.04 -9.36 16.98
C GLU A 39 6.46 -10.24 18.10
N GLY A 40 6.46 -11.56 17.89
CA GLY A 40 5.91 -12.53 18.83
C GLY A 40 4.38 -12.68 18.83
N SER A 41 3.67 -12.00 17.92
CA SER A 41 2.23 -12.19 17.75
C SER A 41 1.89 -13.55 17.13
N TYR A 42 0.74 -14.10 17.53
CA TYR A 42 0.18 -15.36 17.04
C TYR A 42 -0.87 -15.13 15.93
N PRO A 43 -1.15 -16.16 15.07
CA PRO A 43 -2.18 -16.07 14.03
C PRO A 43 -3.53 -15.65 14.62
N GLY A 44 -4.20 -14.67 14.00
CA GLY A 44 -5.47 -14.12 14.48
C GLY A 44 -5.37 -12.88 15.37
N LEU A 45 -4.16 -12.43 15.73
CA LEU A 45 -3.90 -11.11 16.32
C LEU A 45 -3.43 -10.12 15.25
N GLU A 46 -4.18 -10.04 14.16
CA GLU A 46 -3.87 -9.16 13.04
C GLU A 46 -4.45 -7.75 13.32
N LEU A 47 -3.58 -6.75 13.36
CA LEU A 47 -3.96 -5.37 13.62
C LEU A 47 -4.21 -4.65 12.29
N PRO A 48 -5.26 -3.84 12.17
CA PRO A 48 -5.50 -3.06 10.95
C PRO A 48 -4.40 -2.03 10.78
N CYS A 49 -3.88 -1.91 9.56
CA CYS A 49 -2.88 -0.88 9.27
C CYS A 49 -3.45 0.54 9.39
N GLN A 50 -2.57 1.50 9.66
CA GLN A 50 -2.96 2.91 9.69
C GLN A 50 -3.41 3.37 8.30
N LEU A 51 -4.33 4.33 8.26
CA LEU A 51 -4.84 4.90 7.01
C LEU A 51 -3.68 5.43 6.15
N GLY A 52 -3.56 4.93 4.91
CA GLY A 52 -2.50 5.30 3.97
C GLY A 52 -1.27 4.39 3.96
N ALA A 53 -1.26 3.30 4.75
CA ALA A 53 -0.24 2.26 4.70
C ALA A 53 -0.62 1.13 3.73
N ASN A 54 0.34 0.66 2.92
CA ASN A 54 0.20 -0.46 1.98
C ASN A 54 0.77 -1.75 2.60
N CYS A 55 0.20 -2.20 3.71
CA CYS A 55 0.72 -3.37 4.40
C CYS A 55 0.54 -4.65 3.57
N VAL A 56 1.66 -5.30 3.29
CA VAL A 56 1.73 -6.60 2.61
C VAL A 56 1.90 -7.71 3.63
N SER A 57 1.78 -8.95 3.18
CA SER A 57 1.93 -10.10 4.06
C SER A 57 3.28 -10.08 4.80
N GLY A 58 3.22 -10.15 6.13
CA GLY A 58 4.41 -10.15 7.00
C GLY A 58 4.91 -8.78 7.45
N ASP A 59 4.14 -7.69 7.25
CA ASP A 59 4.50 -6.39 7.79
C ASP A 59 4.43 -6.34 9.32
N PHE A 60 5.43 -5.71 9.93
CA PHE A 60 5.61 -5.62 11.39
C PHE A 60 5.43 -4.21 11.95
N ARG A 61 5.04 -3.25 11.10
CA ARG A 61 4.81 -1.86 11.47
C ARG A 61 3.44 -1.37 11.01
N PRO A 62 2.77 -0.54 11.84
CA PRO A 62 1.49 0.07 11.46
C PRO A 62 1.58 1.01 10.27
N GLU A 63 2.78 1.52 9.98
CA GLU A 63 3.06 2.36 8.81
C GLU A 63 3.28 1.56 7.51
N GLY A 64 3.56 0.25 7.62
CA GLY A 64 4.06 -0.59 6.52
C GLY A 64 5.31 0.00 5.82
N PRO A 65 5.64 -0.44 4.60
CA PRO A 65 6.56 0.29 3.73
C PRO A 65 6.00 1.69 3.36
N GLY A 66 4.68 1.85 3.44
CA GLY A 66 3.92 3.05 3.13
C GLY A 66 3.89 3.39 1.64
N ILE A 67 2.92 4.20 1.22
CA ILE A 67 2.97 4.83 -0.11
C ILE A 67 4.11 5.85 -0.09
N PRO A 68 5.18 5.69 -0.89
CA PRO A 68 6.30 6.61 -0.88
C PRO A 68 5.91 7.98 -1.49
N PRO A 69 6.70 9.04 -1.20
CA PRO A 69 6.55 10.31 -1.90
C PRO A 69 6.69 10.12 -3.42
N GLY A 70 5.83 10.80 -4.17
CA GLY A 70 5.70 10.56 -5.60
C GLY A 70 4.70 9.46 -5.98
N SER A 71 4.11 8.76 -5.03
CA SER A 71 3.04 7.79 -5.30
C SER A 71 1.76 8.15 -4.56
N TYR A 72 0.63 7.69 -5.08
CA TYR A 72 -0.67 7.75 -4.43
C TYR A 72 -1.42 6.42 -4.58
N SER A 73 -2.38 6.15 -3.69
CA SER A 73 -3.30 5.02 -3.82
C SER A 73 -4.72 5.48 -3.49
N PRO A 74 -5.67 5.41 -4.44
CA PRO A 74 -7.06 5.76 -4.14
C PRO A 74 -7.74 4.75 -3.20
N SER A 75 -7.12 3.60 -2.94
CA SER A 75 -7.65 2.57 -2.05
C SER A 75 -7.11 2.74 -0.63
N PRO A 76 -7.96 2.65 0.40
CA PRO A 76 -7.55 2.80 1.80
C PRO A 76 -6.57 1.71 2.27
N THR A 77 -6.55 0.56 1.57
CA THR A 77 -5.65 -0.57 1.82
C THR A 77 -4.27 -0.41 1.16
N GLY A 78 -4.04 0.63 0.36
CA GLY A 78 -2.77 0.84 -0.35
C GLY A 78 -2.42 -0.25 -1.39
N ALA A 79 -3.34 -1.18 -1.68
CA ALA A 79 -3.12 -2.33 -2.54
C ALA A 79 -2.83 -1.96 -4.00
N MET A 80 -3.27 -0.77 -4.43
CA MET A 80 -3.10 -0.27 -5.79
C MET A 80 -2.39 1.09 -5.75
N GLN A 81 -1.05 1.06 -5.72
CA GLN A 81 -0.24 2.26 -5.76
C GLN A 81 0.07 2.68 -7.21
N SER A 82 -0.11 3.96 -7.50
CA SER A 82 0.20 4.58 -8.79
C SER A 82 1.13 5.76 -8.59
N LEU A 83 2.02 6.02 -9.56
CA LEU A 83 2.84 7.22 -9.56
C LEU A 83 1.95 8.46 -9.75
N CYS A 84 2.29 9.59 -9.11
CA CYS A 84 1.57 10.84 -9.34
C CYS A 84 1.57 11.16 -10.84
N PRO A 85 0.41 11.50 -11.40
CA PRO A 85 0.29 11.84 -12.81
C PRO A 85 0.96 13.20 -13.10
N LEU A 86 1.19 13.45 -14.38
CA LEU A 86 1.65 14.74 -14.88
C LEU A 86 0.73 15.87 -14.41
N GLY A 87 1.31 17.04 -14.18
CA GLY A 87 0.62 18.19 -13.59
C GLY A 87 0.30 18.06 -12.11
N HIS A 88 0.58 16.92 -11.48
CA HIS A 88 0.32 16.69 -10.05
C HIS A 88 1.59 16.28 -9.31
N PHE A 89 1.54 16.39 -7.99
CA PHE A 89 2.55 15.95 -7.05
C PHE A 89 1.91 15.25 -5.86
N CYS A 90 2.63 14.34 -5.21
CA CYS A 90 2.17 13.66 -4.00
C CYS A 90 3.23 13.85 -2.89
N PRO A 91 2.99 14.77 -1.94
CA PRO A 91 3.95 15.08 -0.89
C PRO A 91 3.97 14.01 0.20
N GLY A 92 5.12 13.79 0.83
CA GLY A 92 5.21 12.87 1.97
C GLY A 92 4.77 11.44 1.66
N ARG A 93 4.29 10.71 2.67
CA ARG A 93 3.82 9.31 2.53
C ARG A 93 2.31 9.22 2.74
N GLY A 94 1.70 8.16 2.20
CA GLY A 94 0.29 7.86 2.43
C GLY A 94 -0.69 8.71 1.62
N ASN A 95 -0.27 9.21 0.46
CA ASN A 95 -1.15 10.01 -0.40
C ASN A 95 -2.30 9.15 -0.95
N ALA A 96 -3.54 9.52 -0.62
CA ALA A 96 -4.71 8.88 -1.20
C ALA A 96 -5.03 9.43 -2.61
N VAL A 97 -4.73 10.71 -2.83
CA VAL A 97 -5.10 11.46 -4.03
C VAL A 97 -3.91 12.33 -4.46
N PRO A 98 -3.60 12.43 -5.76
CA PRO A 98 -2.55 13.30 -6.25
C PRO A 98 -2.99 14.77 -6.18
N ILE A 99 -2.08 15.66 -5.81
CA ILE A 99 -2.36 17.09 -5.62
C ILE A 99 -1.97 17.85 -6.89
N ALA A 100 -2.86 18.65 -7.46
CA ALA A 100 -2.53 19.46 -8.63
C ALA A 100 -1.44 20.50 -8.31
N CYS A 101 -0.49 20.68 -9.22
CA CYS A 101 0.56 21.68 -9.04
C CYS A 101 -0.03 23.10 -9.03
N PRO A 102 0.31 23.94 -8.02
CA PRO A 102 -0.22 25.29 -7.95
C PRO A 102 0.32 26.18 -9.07
N ARG A 103 -0.37 27.31 -9.31
CA ARG A 103 0.06 28.33 -10.28
C ARG A 103 1.50 28.77 -10.01
N GLY A 104 2.27 28.96 -11.08
CA GLY A 104 3.71 29.22 -10.99
C GLY A 104 4.59 27.97 -10.86
N THR A 105 3.99 26.77 -10.82
CA THR A 105 4.69 25.49 -10.82
C THR A 105 4.10 24.50 -11.83
N TYR A 106 4.84 23.45 -12.16
CA TYR A 106 4.45 22.42 -13.12
C TYR A 106 5.02 21.04 -12.72
N SER A 107 4.50 19.98 -13.31
CA SER A 107 4.99 18.60 -13.13
C SER A 107 5.07 17.88 -14.47
N ASP A 108 6.29 17.74 -14.98
CA ASP A 108 6.62 17.18 -16.30
C ASP A 108 6.98 15.69 -16.28
N ALA A 109 7.01 15.06 -15.10
CA ALA A 109 7.31 13.65 -14.95
C ALA A 109 6.32 12.97 -14.00
N PHE A 110 6.14 11.66 -14.20
CA PHE A 110 5.41 10.85 -13.25
C PHE A 110 6.22 10.72 -11.96
N GLY A 111 5.53 10.62 -10.84
CA GLY A 111 6.21 10.32 -9.58
C GLY A 111 6.75 11.54 -8.84
N LEU A 112 6.31 12.76 -9.16
CA LEU A 112 6.80 13.96 -8.49
C LEU A 112 6.30 14.04 -7.04
N SER A 113 7.22 14.22 -6.11
CA SER A 113 6.91 14.49 -4.70
C SER A 113 6.73 15.98 -4.40
N PHE A 114 7.21 16.84 -5.29
CA PHE A 114 7.08 18.29 -5.25
C PHE A 114 6.96 18.82 -6.69
N CYS A 115 6.27 19.94 -6.88
CA CYS A 115 6.18 20.59 -8.20
C CYS A 115 7.44 21.37 -8.53
N LYS A 116 7.79 21.41 -9.81
CA LYS A 116 8.91 22.21 -10.33
C LYS A 116 8.46 23.65 -10.52
N THR A 117 9.27 24.63 -10.10
CA THR A 117 9.02 26.04 -10.38
C THR A 117 9.18 26.34 -11.85
N CYS A 118 8.33 27.20 -12.41
CA CYS A 118 8.39 27.50 -13.83
C CYS A 118 9.67 28.28 -14.18
N PRO A 119 10.45 27.79 -15.15
CA PRO A 119 11.74 28.37 -15.49
C PRO A 119 11.59 29.77 -16.10
N ARG A 120 12.67 30.56 -16.05
CA ARG A 120 12.69 31.89 -16.66
C ARG A 120 12.41 31.79 -18.17
N GLY A 121 11.61 32.72 -18.69
CA GLY A 121 11.14 32.68 -20.08
C GLY A 121 9.90 31.82 -20.30
N TYR A 122 9.35 31.22 -19.23
CA TYR A 122 8.09 30.50 -19.27
C TYR A 122 7.13 30.96 -18.17
N ILE A 123 5.83 30.73 -18.38
CA ILE A 123 4.75 30.99 -17.44
C ILE A 123 3.92 29.73 -17.18
N CYS A 124 3.41 29.63 -15.96
CA CYS A 124 2.44 28.59 -15.58
C CYS A 124 1.19 29.25 -14.98
N PRO A 125 0.28 29.72 -15.86
CA PRO A 125 -0.91 30.47 -15.45
C PRO A 125 -1.98 29.58 -14.79
N TYR A 126 -1.97 28.26 -14.99
CA TYR A 126 -3.01 27.37 -14.48
C TYR A 126 -2.45 26.40 -13.44
N ALA A 127 -3.33 25.89 -12.58
CA ALA A 127 -2.99 24.75 -11.72
C ALA A 127 -3.04 23.45 -12.53
N GLY A 128 -2.26 22.45 -12.14
CA GLY A 128 -2.26 21.15 -12.81
C GLY A 128 -1.46 21.12 -14.12
N MET A 129 -0.54 22.05 -14.36
CA MET A 129 0.19 22.11 -15.62
C MET A 129 1.29 21.05 -15.71
N ALA A 130 1.25 20.25 -16.77
CA ALA A 130 2.30 19.28 -17.09
C ALA A 130 3.51 19.92 -17.79
N GLN A 131 3.28 21.03 -18.49
CA GLN A 131 4.29 21.75 -19.24
C GLN A 131 4.11 23.27 -19.07
N PRO A 132 5.21 24.02 -18.96
CA PRO A 132 5.17 25.47 -18.87
C PRO A 132 5.01 26.10 -20.26
N ILE A 133 4.37 27.26 -20.35
CA ILE A 133 4.13 27.98 -21.62
C ILE A 133 5.26 28.98 -21.85
N ALA A 134 5.92 28.96 -23.01
CA ALA A 134 6.95 29.95 -23.32
C ALA A 134 6.36 31.37 -23.41
N CYS A 135 7.04 32.36 -22.85
CA CYS A 135 6.70 33.76 -23.07
C CYS A 135 6.92 34.11 -24.54
N ALA A 136 5.91 34.68 -25.20
CA ALA A 136 6.10 35.30 -26.51
C ALA A 136 6.86 36.62 -26.33
N ASN A 137 7.94 36.80 -27.09
CA ASN A 137 8.70 38.05 -27.16
C ASN A 137 7.97 39.10 -28.00
#